data_AF-A0A5B8LT10-F1
#
_entry.id   AF-A0A5B8LT10-F1
#
_cell.length_a   1.000
_cell.length_b   1.000
_cell.length_c   1.000
_cell.angle_alpha   90.00
_cell.angle_beta   90.00
_cell.angle_gamma   90.00
#
_symmetry.space_group_name_H-M   'P 1'
#
loop_
_entity.id
_entity.type
_entity.pdbx_description
1 polymer ?
#
loop_
_entity_poly.entity_id
_entity_poly.type
_entity_poly.pdbx_seq_one_letter_code
_entity_poly.pdbx_strand_id
1 'polypeptide(L)'
;MTFKEMNAGVMLLSAVVISAWVLMGALGDPGAGVPEVATRLGWAMVASVVFNIVAMIVFAILVSMVQGQELKDERADERDHAVSARSMRNGYVVASAGGAAAIFLWAFGFDFAVGIYVLFGGLMLAGATDAASRLYYYRVG
;
A
#
# COMPACT_ATOMS: atom_id res chain seq x y z
N MET A 1 -3.80 5.64 20.24
CA MET A 1 -3.57 5.48 18.80
C MET A 1 -4.05 6.75 18.14
N THR A 2 -3.13 7.50 17.54
CA THR A 2 -3.47 8.79 16.91
C THR A 2 -4.14 8.57 15.56
N PHE A 3 -4.78 9.61 15.01
CA PHE A 3 -5.35 9.55 13.66
C PHE A 3 -4.29 9.20 12.60
N LYS A 4 -3.06 9.69 12.74
CA LYS A 4 -1.94 9.39 11.83
C LYS A 4 -1.50 7.93 11.91
N GLU A 5 -1.41 7.37 13.11
CA GLU A 5 -1.12 5.93 13.31
C GLU A 5 -2.23 5.04 12.75
N MET A 6 -3.49 5.46 12.89
CA MET A 6 -4.64 4.77 12.33
C MET A 6 -4.62 4.76 10.81
N ASN A 7 -4.34 5.91 10.20
CA ASN A 7 -4.18 5.99 8.76
C ASN A 7 -3.06 5.05 8.26
N ALA A 8 -1.89 5.08 8.89
CA ALA A 8 -0.79 4.17 8.56
C ALA A 8 -1.21 2.68 8.71
N GLY A 9 -1.97 2.35 9.77
CA GLY A 9 -2.51 1.01 9.98
C GLY A 9 -3.48 0.56 8.87
N VAL A 10 -4.39 1.44 8.44
CA VAL A 10 -5.33 1.14 7.35
C VAL A 10 -4.61 0.97 6.01
N MET A 11 -3.61 1.82 5.72
CA MET A 11 -2.79 1.68 4.52
C MET A 11 -2.05 0.34 4.48
N LEU A 12 -1.49 -0.10 5.61
CA LEU A 12 -0.87 -1.42 5.73
C LEU A 12 -1.87 -2.56 5.51
N LEU A 13 -3.05 -2.47 6.14
CA LEU A 13 -4.09 -3.48 5.98
C LEU A 13 -4.55 -3.58 4.53
N SER A 14 -4.75 -2.44 3.87
CA SER A 14 -5.10 -2.36 2.45
C SER A 14 -4.01 -3.01 1.59
N ALA A 15 -2.75 -2.69 1.85
CA ALA A 15 -1.64 -3.27 1.11
C ALA A 15 -1.61 -4.80 1.20
N VAL A 16 -1.86 -5.37 2.38
CA VAL A 16 -1.92 -6.83 2.59
C VAL A 16 -3.14 -7.44 1.89
N VAL A 17 -4.33 -6.89 2.11
CA VAL A 17 -5.59 -7.44 1.59
C VAL A 17 -5.62 -7.40 0.06
N ILE A 18 -5.28 -6.25 -0.53
CA ILE A 18 -5.29 -6.08 -1.99
C ILE A 18 -4.19 -6.91 -2.64
N SER A 19 -2.98 -6.95 -2.07
CA SER A 19 -1.90 -7.78 -2.63
C SER A 19 -2.24 -9.26 -2.56
N ALA A 20 -2.83 -9.73 -1.45
CA ALA A 20 -3.28 -11.12 -1.33
C ALA A 20 -4.36 -11.45 -2.36
N TRP A 21 -5.33 -10.56 -2.58
CA TRP A 21 -6.36 -10.74 -3.59
C TRP A 21 -5.80 -10.82 -5.01
N VAL A 22 -4.89 -9.90 -5.36
CA VAL A 22 -4.21 -9.90 -6.66
C VAL A 22 -3.37 -11.16 -6.86
N LEU A 23 -2.63 -11.59 -5.83
CA LEU A 23 -1.81 -12.80 -5.88
C LEU A 23 -2.66 -14.05 -6.07
N MET A 24 -3.79 -14.18 -5.36
CA MET A 24 -4.73 -15.28 -5.55
C MET A 24 -5.29 -15.30 -6.97
N GLY A 25 -5.62 -14.14 -7.53
CA GLY A 25 -6.04 -14.02 -8.93
C GLY A 25 -4.96 -14.48 -9.91
N ALA A 26 -3.71 -14.03 -9.70
CA ALA A 26 -2.58 -14.40 -10.55
C ALA A 26 -2.28 -15.92 -10.50
N LEU A 27 -2.36 -16.52 -9.32
CA LEU A 27 -2.15 -17.97 -9.14
C LEU A 27 -3.31 -18.82 -9.70
N GLY A 28 -4.53 -18.30 -9.68
CA GLY A 28 -5.71 -18.99 -10.21
C GLY A 28 -5.79 -18.97 -11.74
N ASP A 29 -5.04 -18.09 -12.41
CA ASP A 29 -5.00 -17.95 -13.86
C ASP A 29 -3.58 -17.58 -14.33
N PRO A 30 -2.63 -18.54 -14.28
CA PRO A 30 -1.22 -18.28 -14.55
C PRO A 30 -0.90 -18.02 -16.03
N GLY A 31 -1.86 -18.26 -16.93
CA GLY A 31 -1.73 -18.05 -18.38
C GLY A 31 -2.39 -16.75 -18.88
N ALA A 32 -2.84 -15.87 -17.97
CA ALA A 32 -3.51 -14.64 -18.35
C ALA A 32 -2.60 -13.75 -19.23
N GLY A 33 -3.16 -13.26 -20.33
CA GLY A 33 -2.48 -12.30 -21.20
C GLY A 33 -2.35 -10.92 -20.56
N VAL A 34 -1.58 -10.06 -21.23
CA VAL A 34 -1.37 -8.66 -20.81
C VAL A 34 -2.69 -7.89 -20.64
N PRO A 35 -3.69 -7.99 -21.55
CA PRO A 35 -4.96 -7.29 -21.37
C PRO A 35 -5.70 -7.71 -20.10
N GLU A 36 -5.77 -9.01 -19.82
CA GLU A 36 -6.46 -9.56 -18.65
C GLU A 36 -5.77 -9.12 -17.35
N VAL A 37 -4.43 -9.16 -17.32
CA VAL A 37 -3.65 -8.66 -16.19
C VAL A 37 -3.87 -7.16 -15.99
N ALA A 38 -3.84 -6.36 -17.05
CA ALA A 38 -4.06 -4.92 -16.96
C ALA A 38 -5.45 -4.59 -16.41
N THR A 39 -6.50 -5.27 -16.87
CA THR A 39 -7.87 -5.09 -16.34
C THR A 39 -7.95 -5.49 -14.87
N ARG A 40 -7.36 -6.63 -14.48
CA ARG A 40 -7.34 -7.09 -13.08
C ARG A 40 -6.65 -6.08 -12.16
N LEU A 41 -5.47 -5.59 -12.56
CA LEU A 41 -4.72 -4.62 -11.78
C LEU A 41 -5.38 -3.24 -11.76
N GLY A 42 -6.05 -2.83 -12.83
CA GLY A 42 -6.87 -1.62 -12.85
C GLY A 42 -7.98 -1.67 -11.80
N TRP A 43 -8.68 -2.81 -11.71
CA TRP A 43 -9.66 -3.02 -10.64
C TRP A 43 -9.02 -3.08 -9.26
N ALA A 44 -7.82 -3.63 -9.12
CA ALA A 44 -7.08 -3.61 -7.86
C ALA A 44 -6.75 -2.21 -7.37
N MET A 45 -6.40 -1.28 -8.27
CA MET A 45 -6.18 0.13 -7.93
C MET A 45 -7.46 0.79 -7.42
N VAL A 46 -8.58 0.61 -8.13
CA VAL A 46 -9.89 1.14 -7.71
C VAL A 46 -10.31 0.55 -6.36
N ALA A 47 -10.18 -0.77 -6.21
CA ALA A 47 -10.49 -1.47 -4.97
C ALA A 47 -9.64 -0.98 -3.80
N SER A 48 -8.35 -0.70 -4.01
CA SER A 48 -7.46 -0.15 -2.98
C SER A 48 -7.92 1.23 -2.50
N VAL A 49 -8.31 2.12 -3.42
CA VAL A 49 -8.80 3.46 -3.06
C VAL A 49 -10.11 3.35 -2.26
N VAL A 50 -11.07 2.58 -2.77
CA VAL A 50 -12.37 2.39 -2.11
C VAL A 50 -12.19 1.73 -0.74
N PHE A 51 -11.34 0.70 -0.66
CA PHE A 51 -11.04 0.01 0.60
C PHE A 51 -10.46 0.96 1.63
N ASN A 52 -9.46 1.77 1.27
CA ASN A 52 -8.85 2.71 2.22
C ASN A 52 -9.88 3.73 2.74
N ILE A 53 -10.73 4.29 1.87
CA ILE A 53 -11.78 5.23 2.28
C ILE A 53 -12.75 4.56 3.26
N VAL A 54 -13.30 3.40 2.88
CA VAL A 54 -14.28 2.69 3.71
C VAL A 54 -13.66 2.24 5.03
N ALA A 55 -12.47 1.66 4.99
CA ALA A 55 -11.74 1.22 6.18
C ALA A 55 -11.46 2.41 7.11
N MET A 56 -11.00 3.55 6.59
CA MET A 56 -10.76 4.74 7.42
C MET A 56 -12.03 5.23 8.11
N ILE A 57 -13.17 5.27 7.40
CA ILE A 57 -14.46 5.66 7.98
C ILE A 57 -14.85 4.67 9.09
N VAL A 58 -14.79 3.37 8.81
CA VAL A 58 -15.16 2.32 9.77
C VAL A 58 -14.26 2.37 11.00
N PHE A 59 -12.94 2.44 10.83
CA PHE A 59 -12.00 2.52 11.94
C PHE A 59 -12.17 3.81 12.76
N ALA A 60 -12.41 4.95 12.12
CA ALA A 60 -12.69 6.20 12.82
C ALA A 60 -13.94 6.09 13.71
N ILE A 61 -15.02 5.49 13.19
CA ILE A 61 -16.27 5.27 13.95
C ILE A 61 -16.02 4.31 15.12
N LEU A 62 -15.38 3.16 14.87
CA LEU A 62 -15.09 2.16 15.89
C LEU A 62 -14.23 2.73 17.03
N VAL A 63 -13.15 3.43 16.70
CA VAL A 63 -12.25 4.00 17.70
C VAL A 63 -12.94 5.13 18.47
N SER A 64 -13.75 5.97 17.81
CA SER A 64 -14.52 7.02 18.49
C SER A 64 -15.55 6.44 19.47
N MET A 65 -16.22 5.34 19.12
CA MET A 65 -17.13 4.64 20.04
C MET A 65 -16.39 4.06 21.26
N VAL A 66 -15.21 3.47 21.05
CA VAL A 66 -14.42 2.86 22.12
C VAL A 66 -13.82 3.90 23.05
N GLN A 67 -13.34 5.04 22.51
CA GLN A 67 -12.70 6.09 23.31
C GLN A 67 -13.68 7.11 23.88
N GLY A 68 -14.91 7.18 23.37
CA GLY A 68 -15.92 8.16 23.79
C GLY A 68 -15.54 9.61 23.45
N GLN A 69 -14.61 9.82 22.52
CA GLN A 69 -14.14 11.12 22.07
C GLN A 69 -14.05 11.15 20.54
N GLU A 70 -14.29 12.30 19.93
CA GLU A 70 -14.08 12.48 18.50
C GLU A 70 -12.59 12.43 18.17
N LEU A 71 -12.20 11.51 17.29
CA LEU A 71 -10.89 11.53 16.65
C LEU A 71 -10.78 12.76 15.75
N LYS A 72 -10.03 13.76 16.19
CA LYS A 72 -9.72 14.94 15.38
C LYS A 72 -8.39 14.74 14.67
N ASP A 73 -8.36 15.09 13.38
CA ASP A 73 -7.10 15.22 12.67
C ASP A 73 -6.42 16.50 13.13
N GLU A 74 -5.37 16.36 13.93
CA GLU A 74 -4.58 17.48 14.41
C GLU A 74 -3.79 18.10 13.25
N ARG A 75 -3.54 19.41 13.34
CA ARG A 75 -2.74 20.10 12.35
C ARG A 75 -1.35 19.51 12.34
N ALA A 76 -0.86 19.15 11.15
CA ALA A 76 0.46 18.57 11.00
C ALA A 76 1.54 19.49 11.59
N ASP A 77 2.43 18.90 12.39
CA ASP A 77 3.57 19.57 12.99
C ASP A 77 4.86 19.30 12.19
N GLU A 78 5.98 19.91 12.62
CA GLU A 78 7.28 19.68 11.96
C GLU A 78 7.72 18.21 12.03
N ARG A 79 7.33 17.50 13.10
CA ARG A 79 7.63 16.08 13.29
C ARG A 79 6.91 15.22 12.25
N ASP A 80 5.63 15.47 11.99
CA ASP A 80 4.83 14.80 10.98
C ASP A 80 5.44 14.92 9.59
N HIS A 81 5.92 16.12 9.25
CA HIS A 81 6.61 16.35 8.00
C HIS A 81 7.92 15.56 7.91
N ALA A 82 8.71 15.54 8.99
CA ALA A 82 9.96 14.76 9.03
C ALA A 82 9.71 13.25 8.94
N VAL A 83 8.71 12.74 9.67
CA VAL A 83 8.30 11.33 9.64
C VAL A 83 7.81 10.95 8.24
N SER A 84 6.96 11.77 7.63
CA SER A 84 6.46 11.55 6.27
C SER A 84 7.60 11.52 5.26
N ALA A 85 8.55 12.46 5.32
CA ALA A 85 9.68 12.50 4.40
C ALA A 85 10.59 11.26 4.52
N ARG A 86 10.91 10.84 5.76
CA ARG A 86 11.72 9.64 6.01
C ARG A 86 11.03 8.37 5.54
N SER A 87 9.73 8.26 5.79
CA SER A 87 8.93 7.09 5.39
C SER A 87 8.82 7.00 3.87
N MET A 88 8.59 8.14 3.22
CA MET A 88 8.48 8.23 1.77
C MET A 88 9.80 7.87 1.08
N ARG A 89 10.94 8.25 1.67
CA ARG A 89 12.26 7.82 1.19
C ARG A 89 12.39 6.30 1.19
N ASN A 90 11.97 5.61 2.26
CA ASN A 90 12.00 4.16 2.33
C ASN A 90 11.09 3.53 1.27
N GLY A 91 9.87 4.06 1.12
CA GLY A 91 8.94 3.65 0.08
C GLY A 91 9.54 3.81 -1.33
N TYR A 92 10.19 4.94 -1.62
CA TYR A 92 10.83 5.15 -2.93
C TYR A 92 11.96 4.17 -3.23
N VAL A 93 12.79 3.83 -2.24
CA VAL A 93 13.83 2.81 -2.42
C VAL A 93 13.21 1.46 -2.83
N VAL A 94 12.12 1.06 -2.17
CA VAL A 94 11.40 -0.18 -2.49
C VAL A 94 10.72 -0.10 -3.85
N ALA A 95 10.11 1.03 -4.18
CA ALA A 95 9.47 1.24 -5.49
C ALA A 95 10.49 1.14 -6.63
N SER A 96 11.66 1.79 -6.47
CA SER A 96 12.76 1.71 -7.43
C SER A 96 13.28 0.29 -7.57
N ALA A 97 13.43 -0.46 -6.47
CA ALA A 97 13.84 -1.86 -6.52
C ALA A 97 12.80 -2.73 -7.25
N GLY A 98 11.51 -2.51 -7.00
CA GLY A 98 10.42 -3.22 -7.69
C GLY A 98 10.39 -2.92 -9.20
N GLY A 99 10.56 -1.66 -9.59
CA GLY A 99 10.68 -1.26 -10.98
C GLY A 99 11.90 -1.87 -11.67
N ALA A 100 13.06 -1.84 -11.02
CA ALA A 100 14.28 -2.47 -11.51
C ALA A 100 14.11 -3.98 -11.67
N ALA A 101 13.43 -4.65 -10.73
CA ALA A 101 13.15 -6.08 -10.81
C ALA A 101 12.26 -6.43 -12.01
N ALA A 102 11.22 -5.64 -12.28
CA ALA A 102 10.35 -5.84 -13.46
C ALA A 102 11.14 -5.69 -14.77
N ILE A 103 11.97 -4.64 -14.89
CA ILE A 103 12.84 -4.42 -16.06
C ILE A 103 13.83 -5.58 -16.22
N PHE A 104 14.43 -6.04 -15.12
CA PHE A 104 15.36 -7.15 -15.13
C PHE A 104 14.68 -8.43 -15.65
N LEU A 105 13.47 -8.75 -15.21
CA LEU A 105 12.75 -9.92 -15.72
C LEU A 105 12.50 -9.83 -17.24
N TRP A 106 12.06 -8.68 -17.74
CA TRP A 106 11.87 -8.48 -19.17
C TRP A 106 13.18 -8.59 -19.97
N ALA A 107 14.29 -8.08 -19.43
CA ALA A 107 15.60 -8.19 -20.05
C ALA A 107 16.08 -9.64 -20.19
N PHE A 108 15.60 -10.54 -19.33
CA PHE A 108 15.91 -11.98 -19.37
C PHE A 108 14.85 -12.81 -20.09
N GLY A 109 13.93 -12.18 -20.82
CA GLY A 109 12.94 -12.87 -21.66
C GLY A 109 11.79 -13.51 -20.89
N PHE A 110 11.56 -13.10 -19.63
CA PHE A 110 10.35 -13.49 -18.92
C PHE A 110 9.12 -12.83 -19.54
N ASP A 111 7.98 -13.49 -19.35
CA ASP A 111 6.69 -13.02 -19.85
C ASP A 111 6.33 -11.62 -19.35
N PHE A 112 5.71 -10.81 -20.22
CA PHE A 112 5.36 -9.43 -19.90
C PHE A 112 4.36 -9.33 -18.74
N ALA A 113 3.40 -10.26 -18.65
CA ALA A 113 2.40 -10.30 -17.60
C ALA A 113 3.05 -10.52 -16.23
N VAL A 114 4.08 -11.37 -16.15
CA VAL A 114 4.87 -11.60 -14.93
C VAL A 114 5.56 -10.30 -14.48
N GLY A 115 6.23 -9.60 -15.41
CA GLY A 115 6.89 -8.34 -15.05
C GLY A 115 5.91 -7.24 -14.63
N ILE A 116 4.70 -7.20 -15.19
CA ILE A 116 3.64 -6.28 -14.76
C ILE A 116 3.20 -6.60 -13.32
N TYR A 117 3.02 -7.87 -12.96
CA TYR A 117 2.72 -8.26 -11.58
C TYR A 117 3.83 -7.88 -10.61
N VAL A 118 5.09 -8.08 -11.00
CA VAL A 118 6.26 -7.70 -10.18
C VAL A 118 6.33 -6.18 -9.99
N LEU A 119 6.08 -5.41 -11.04
CA LEU A 119 6.02 -3.95 -10.95
C LEU A 119 4.91 -3.51 -9.98
N PHE A 120 3.70 -4.02 -10.15
CA PHE A 120 2.57 -3.69 -9.28
C PHE A 120 2.83 -4.12 -7.83
N GLY A 121 3.33 -5.35 -7.62
CA GLY A 121 3.69 -5.86 -6.30
C GLY A 121 4.78 -5.03 -5.63
N GLY A 122 5.78 -4.58 -6.39
CA GLY A 122 6.80 -3.66 -5.90
C GLY A 122 6.25 -2.32 -5.43
N LEU A 123 5.29 -1.74 -6.16
CA LEU A 123 4.61 -0.50 -5.76
C LEU A 123 3.72 -0.70 -4.52
N MET A 124 3.02 -1.84 -4.43
CA MET A 124 2.24 -2.18 -3.24
C MET A 124 3.14 -2.36 -2.01
N LEU A 125 4.28 -3.04 -2.17
CA LEU A 125 5.28 -3.21 -1.13
C LEU A 125 5.90 -1.88 -0.72
N ALA A 126 6.11 -0.96 -1.66
CA ALA A 126 6.57 0.39 -1.38
C ALA A 126 5.56 1.17 -0.52
N GLY A 127 4.27 1.12 -0.86
CA GLY A 127 3.21 1.70 -0.05
C GLY A 127 3.12 1.09 1.36
N ALA A 128 3.26 -0.24 1.46
CA ALA A 128 3.33 -0.92 2.75
C ALA A 128 4.56 -0.50 3.56
N THR A 129 5.72 -0.33 2.91
CA THR A 129 6.96 0.10 3.56
C THR A 129 6.87 1.53 4.07
N ASP A 130 6.27 2.45 3.31
CA ASP A 130 5.98 3.81 3.79
C ASP A 130 5.09 3.77 5.03
N ALA A 131 3.97 3.05 4.97
CA ALA A 131 3.03 2.97 6.07
C ALA A 131 3.62 2.30 7.33
N ALA A 132 4.40 1.22 7.17
CA ALA A 132 5.16 0.59 8.25
C ALA A 132 6.19 1.54 8.86
N SER A 133 6.91 2.29 8.01
CA SER A 133 7.91 3.25 8.45
C SER A 133 7.27 4.38 9.25
N ARG A 134 6.12 4.91 8.81
CA ARG A 134 5.35 5.91 9.58
C ARG A 134 5.00 5.38 10.96
N LEU A 135 4.42 4.18 11.03
CA LEU A 135 4.02 3.57 12.30
C LEU A 135 5.22 3.36 13.23
N TYR A 136 6.36 2.94 12.68
CA TYR A 136 7.59 2.78 13.44
C TYR A 136 8.12 4.12 13.97
N TYR A 137 8.28 5.12 13.11
CA TYR A 137 8.84 6.42 13.51
C TYR A 137 7.92 7.18 14.48
N TYR A 138 6.60 7.08 14.33
CA TYR A 138 5.67 7.68 15.30
C TYR A 138 5.84 7.11 16.71
N ARG A 139 6.17 5.82 16.82
CA ARG A 139 6.35 5.14 18.11
C ARG A 139 7.73 5.33 18.73
N VAL A 140 8.77 5.44 17.91
CA VAL A 140 10.17 5.48 18.40
C VAL A 140 10.66 6.90 18.69
N GLY A 141 10.11 7.92 18.03
CA GLY A 141 10.52 9.32 18.22
C GLY A 141 10.87 10.00 16.92
#